data_AF-A0A8S2GCR8-F1
#
_entry.id   AF-A0A8S2GCR8-F1
#
_cell.length_a   1.000
_cell.length_b   1.000
_cell.length_c   1.000
_cell.angle_alpha   90.00
_cell.angle_beta   90.00
_cell.angle_gamma   90.00
#
_symmetry.space_group_name_H-M   'P 1'
#
loop_
_entity.id
_entity.type
_entity.pdbx_description
1 polymer ?
#
loop_
_entity_poly.entity_id
_entity_poly.type
_entity_poly.pdbx_seq_one_letter_code
_entity_poly.pdbx_strand_id
1 'polypeptide(L)'
;KKLYGPAQINLNYIKKWCIEKSIIPNDPDECFVANYYIKDDDADPLFRLFVTTKNLMKSCLNSNHVCADATYKLIWQGYPVLIVGTTDKQCAFHPFGIALCINEQTNDFEFMFKSVQLTVEKLLTVEKCPALFSRR
;
A
#
# COMPACT_ATOMS: atom_id res chain seq x y z
N LYS A 1 12.11 -26.43 -1.40
CA LYS A 1 11.25 -25.34 -1.94
C LYS A 1 9.93 -25.31 -1.17
N LYS A 2 9.76 -24.42 -0.18
CA LYS A 2 8.43 -24.08 0.35
C LYS A 2 7.87 -23.00 -0.58
N LEU A 3 6.95 -23.38 -1.47
CA LEU A 3 6.36 -22.47 -2.48
C LEU A 3 5.33 -21.50 -1.88
N TYR A 4 4.96 -21.69 -0.62
CA TYR A 4 3.93 -20.90 0.06
C TYR A 4 4.48 -20.40 1.40
N GLY A 5 4.04 -19.19 1.78
CA GLY A 5 4.28 -18.64 3.11
C GLY A 5 3.69 -19.53 4.21
N PRO A 6 4.04 -19.29 5.49
CA PRO A 6 3.50 -20.05 6.61
C PRO A 6 1.95 -20.05 6.59
N ALA A 7 1.36 -21.19 6.97
CA ALA A 7 -0.09 -21.45 6.90
C ALA A 7 -0.93 -20.63 7.91
N GLN A 8 -0.27 -20.00 8.88
CA GLN A 8 -0.87 -19.07 9.82
C GLN A 8 -0.07 -17.78 9.80
N ILE A 9 -0.79 -16.66 9.65
CA ILE A 9 -0.23 -15.34 9.77
C ILE A 9 0.21 -15.12 11.21
N ASN A 10 1.52 -14.96 11.40
CA ASN A 10 2.09 -14.49 12.64
C ASN A 10 2.22 -12.95 12.56
N LEU A 11 1.56 -12.20 13.44
CA LEU A 11 1.64 -10.73 13.45
C LEU A 11 3.07 -10.22 13.59
N ASN A 12 3.93 -10.92 14.33
CA ASN A 12 5.36 -10.58 14.41
C ASN A 12 6.07 -10.76 13.07
N TYR A 13 5.66 -11.75 12.28
CA TYR A 13 6.20 -11.92 10.93
C TYR A 13 5.75 -10.78 10.00
N ILE A 14 4.46 -10.42 10.01
CA ILE A 14 3.96 -9.27 9.24
C ILE A 14 4.70 -8.00 9.67
N LYS A 15 4.83 -7.76 10.98
CA LYS A 15 5.51 -6.58 11.51
C LYS A 15 6.95 -6.48 11.03
N LYS A 16 7.71 -7.57 11.10
CA LYS A 16 9.08 -7.63 10.56
C LYS A 16 9.11 -7.36 9.06
N TRP A 17 8.24 -8.01 8.30
CA TRP A 17 8.15 -7.82 6.85
C TRP A 17 7.80 -6.38 6.47
N CYS A 18 6.85 -5.75 7.17
CA CYS A 18 6.49 -4.35 6.97
C CYS A 18 7.66 -3.40 7.22
N ILE A 19 8.46 -3.65 8.26
CA ILE A 19 9.66 -2.86 8.55
C ILE A 19 10.68 -3.03 7.42
N GLU A 20 11.01 -4.27 7.07
CA GLU A 20 11.99 -4.60 6.03
C GLU A 20 11.61 -4.03 4.65
N LYS A 21 10.32 -4.09 4.31
CA LYS A 21 9.78 -3.63 3.03
C LYS A 21 9.26 -2.19 3.03
N SER A 22 9.45 -1.43 4.11
CA SER A 22 9.08 -0.01 4.15
C SER A 22 10.08 0.92 3.44
N ILE A 23 11.26 0.40 3.09
CA ILE A 23 12.28 1.14 2.35
C ILE A 23 11.82 1.26 0.89
N ILE A 24 11.77 2.50 0.38
CA ILE A 24 11.40 2.75 -1.01
C ILE A 24 12.52 2.24 -1.93
N PRO A 25 12.24 1.29 -2.84
CA PRO A 25 13.26 0.70 -3.69
C PRO A 25 13.71 1.66 -4.80
N ASN A 26 14.89 1.41 -5.36
CA ASN A 26 15.40 2.15 -6.52
C ASN A 26 14.64 1.77 -7.80
N ASP A 27 14.32 0.49 -7.96
CA ASP A 27 13.48 0.00 -9.06
C ASP A 27 12.06 0.58 -8.91
N PRO A 28 11.51 1.27 -9.93
CA PRO A 28 10.16 1.82 -9.88
C PRO A 28 9.03 0.80 -9.91
N ASP A 29 9.30 -0.44 -10.30
CA ASP A 29 8.33 -1.54 -10.36
C ASP A 29 8.48 -2.53 -9.20
N GLU A 30 9.52 -2.39 -8.37
CA GLU A 30 9.62 -3.15 -7.12
C GLU A 30 8.60 -2.63 -6.09
N CYS A 31 7.90 -3.58 -5.45
CA CYS A 31 6.88 -3.27 -4.46
C CYS A 31 7.48 -2.98 -3.08
N PHE A 32 6.81 -2.09 -2.35
CA PHE A 32 7.17 -1.72 -0.98
C PHE A 32 5.93 -1.44 -0.15
N VAL A 33 6.08 -1.53 1.17
CA VAL A 33 5.04 -1.22 2.15
C VAL A 33 5.09 0.28 2.44
N ALA A 34 4.17 1.04 1.85
CA ALA A 34 4.21 2.49 1.93
C ALA A 34 3.66 3.04 3.26
N ASN A 35 2.75 2.28 3.88
CA ASN A 35 2.23 2.55 5.22
C ASN A 35 1.72 1.27 5.86
N TYR A 36 1.79 1.17 7.19
CA TYR A 36 1.22 0.06 7.94
C TYR A 36 0.83 0.48 9.36
N TYR A 37 -0.15 -0.22 9.92
CA TYR A 37 -0.59 -0.11 11.30
C TYR A 37 -0.77 -1.51 11.86
N ILE A 38 -0.16 -1.81 12.99
CA ILE A 38 -0.25 -3.13 13.64
C ILE A 38 -0.47 -2.89 15.13
N LYS A 39 -1.57 -3.44 15.65
CA LYS A 39 -1.90 -3.52 17.07
C LYS A 39 -1.84 -5.00 17.46
N ASP A 40 -0.86 -5.31 18.31
CA ASP A 40 -0.64 -6.65 18.86
C ASP A 40 -1.28 -6.69 20.24
N ASP A 41 -2.57 -7.02 20.27
CA ASP A 41 -3.41 -7.14 21.47
C ASP A 41 -4.02 -8.54 21.47
N ASP A 42 -3.78 -9.31 22.54
CA ASP A 42 -4.16 -10.72 22.64
C ASP A 42 -5.67 -10.93 22.46
N ALA A 43 -6.49 -9.92 22.77
CA ALA A 43 -7.95 -10.01 22.67
C ALA A 43 -8.51 -9.55 21.32
N ASP A 44 -7.88 -8.56 20.68
CA ASP A 44 -8.37 -7.96 19.44
C ASP A 44 -7.19 -7.45 18.57
N PRO A 45 -6.51 -8.38 17.87
CA PRO A 45 -5.41 -8.03 17.00
C PRO A 45 -5.92 -7.22 15.80
N LEU A 46 -5.17 -6.21 15.39
CA LEU A 46 -5.48 -5.40 14.20
C LEU A 46 -4.23 -5.22 13.35
N PHE A 47 -4.33 -5.48 12.05
CA PHE A 47 -3.33 -5.04 11.09
C PHE A 47 -3.96 -4.39 9.87
N ARG A 48 -3.24 -3.41 9.35
CA ARG A 48 -3.47 -2.75 8.06
C ARG A 48 -2.12 -2.51 7.43
N LEU A 49 -1.97 -2.83 6.15
CA LEU A 49 -0.75 -2.50 5.42
C LEU A 49 -1.12 -2.13 3.99
N PHE A 50 -0.46 -1.12 3.45
CA PHE A 50 -0.66 -0.63 2.09
C PHE A 50 0.60 -0.87 1.29
N VAL A 51 0.46 -1.58 0.16
CA VAL A 51 1.56 -1.97 -0.73
C VAL A 51 1.35 -1.34 -2.10
N THR A 52 2.43 -0.80 -2.64
CA THR A 52 2.43 -0.15 -3.96
C THR A 52 3.83 -0.20 -4.59
N THR A 53 3.94 0.37 -5.80
CA THR A 53 5.20 0.64 -6.51
C THR A 53 5.26 2.13 -6.86
N LYS A 54 6.44 2.65 -7.22
CA LYS A 54 6.56 4.06 -7.61
C LYS A 54 5.77 4.34 -8.90
N ASN A 55 5.74 3.40 -9.83
CA ASN A 55 5.00 3.58 -11.09
C ASN A 55 3.48 3.61 -10.90
N LEU A 56 2.91 2.76 -10.03
CA LEU A 56 1.48 2.81 -9.73
C LEU A 56 1.07 4.16 -9.11
N MET A 57 1.91 4.71 -8.22
CA MET A 57 1.64 5.99 -7.59
C MET A 57 1.67 7.19 -8.56
N LYS A 58 2.37 7.09 -9.70
CA LYS A 58 2.33 8.15 -10.73
C LYS A 58 0.94 8.33 -11.32
N SER A 59 0.13 7.26 -11.38
CA SER A 59 -1.26 7.34 -11.85
C SER A 59 -2.10 8.21 -10.92
N CYS A 60 -1.80 8.24 -9.62
CA CYS A 60 -2.50 9.07 -8.65
C CYS A 60 -2.30 10.58 -8.90
N LEU A 61 -1.15 10.99 -9.44
CA LEU A 61 -0.87 12.40 -9.73
C LEU A 61 -1.67 12.95 -10.91
N ASN A 62 -2.11 12.06 -11.82
CA ASN A 62 -2.81 12.42 -13.04
C ASN A 62 -4.32 12.11 -12.97
N SER A 63 -4.81 11.65 -11.82
CA SER A 63 -6.20 11.25 -11.62
C SER A 63 -7.03 12.35 -10.99
N ASN A 64 -8.24 12.57 -11.52
CA ASN A 64 -9.21 13.50 -10.94
C ASN A 64 -10.24 12.82 -10.02
N HIS A 65 -10.25 11.49 -10.00
CA HIS A 65 -11.15 10.68 -9.20
C HIS A 65 -10.46 9.41 -8.72
N VAL A 66 -10.93 8.90 -7.59
CA VAL A 66 -10.44 7.69 -6.95
C VAL A 66 -11.56 6.66 -6.94
N CYS A 67 -11.23 5.44 -7.31
CA CYS A 67 -12.07 4.26 -7.19
C CYS A 67 -11.46 3.36 -6.10
N ALA A 68 -12.29 2.86 -5.20
CA ALA A 68 -11.87 1.95 -4.15
C ALA A 68 -12.94 0.89 -3.94
N ASP A 69 -12.51 -0.36 -3.74
CA ASP A 69 -13.42 -1.48 -3.50
C ASP A 69 -12.68 -2.61 -2.76
N ALA A 70 -13.44 -3.51 -2.14
CA ALA A 70 -12.90 -4.75 -1.61
C ALA A 70 -12.99 -5.87 -2.64
N THR A 71 -11.90 -6.62 -2.79
CA THR A 71 -11.83 -7.69 -3.79
C THR A 71 -11.99 -9.06 -3.13
N TYR A 72 -13.21 -9.55 -3.01
CA TYR A 72 -13.46 -10.88 -2.41
C TYR A 72 -12.86 -12.07 -3.19
N LYS A 73 -12.39 -11.83 -4.43
CA LYS A 73 -11.68 -12.82 -5.25
C LYS A 73 -10.21 -12.98 -4.86
N LEU A 74 -9.63 -12.00 -4.19
CA LEU A 74 -8.27 -12.04 -3.66
C LEU A 74 -8.38 -12.04 -2.13
N ILE A 75 -8.19 -13.21 -1.53
CA ILE A 75 -8.06 -13.34 -0.09
C ILE A 75 -6.61 -13.68 0.23
N TRP A 76 -5.96 -12.89 1.09
CA TRP A 76 -4.62 -13.22 1.54
C TRP A 76 -4.72 -14.00 2.85
N GLN A 77 -4.64 -15.33 2.75
CA GLN A 77 -4.86 -16.24 3.89
C GLN A 77 -6.19 -16.02 4.63
N GLY A 78 -7.24 -15.63 3.92
CA GLY A 78 -8.56 -15.35 4.48
C GLY A 78 -8.80 -13.89 4.90
N TYR A 79 -7.80 -13.02 4.78
CA TYR A 79 -7.96 -11.58 5.04
C TYR A 79 -8.39 -10.82 3.79
N PRO A 80 -9.29 -9.82 3.93
CA PRO A 80 -9.75 -9.00 2.82
C PRO A 80 -8.62 -8.17 2.21
N VAL A 81 -8.70 -7.99 0.90
CA VAL A 81 -7.80 -7.15 0.11
C VAL A 81 -8.61 -6.00 -0.48
N LEU A 82 -8.30 -4.78 -0.04
CA LEU A 82 -8.87 -3.57 -0.61
C LEU A 82 -7.98 -3.12 -1.77
N ILE A 83 -8.60 -2.68 -2.85
CA ILE A 83 -7.92 -2.10 -4.00
C ILE A 83 -8.31 -0.64 -4.14
N VAL A 84 -7.35 0.19 -4.53
CA VAL A 84 -7.57 1.61 -4.81
C VAL A 84 -6.86 1.97 -6.12
N GLY A 85 -7.49 2.82 -6.91
CA GLY A 85 -6.99 3.22 -8.20
C GLY A 85 -7.86 4.30 -8.83
N THR A 86 -7.78 4.40 -10.14
CA THR A 86 -8.62 5.28 -10.95
C THR A 86 -9.07 4.57 -12.22
N THR A 87 -9.91 5.22 -13.02
CA THR A 87 -10.32 4.72 -14.33
C THR A 87 -10.01 5.74 -15.41
N ASP A 88 -9.65 5.27 -16.60
CA ASP A 88 -9.48 6.14 -17.76
C ASP A 88 -10.77 6.29 -18.58
N LYS A 89 -10.68 7.06 -19.67
CA LYS A 89 -11.81 7.30 -20.60
C LYS A 89 -12.28 6.05 -21.33
N GLN A 90 -11.49 4.97 -21.32
CA GLN A 90 -11.80 3.67 -21.92
C GLN A 90 -12.36 2.70 -20.86
N CYS A 91 -12.66 3.21 -19.66
CA CYS A 91 -13.12 2.44 -18.50
C CYS A 91 -12.12 1.38 -18.04
N ALA A 92 -10.83 1.50 -18.39
CA ALA A 92 -9.80 0.63 -17.86
C ALA A 92 -9.42 1.09 -16.46
N PHE A 93 -9.30 0.14 -15.53
CA PHE A 93 -8.92 0.40 -14.15
C PHE A 93 -7.39 0.40 -14.00
N HIS A 94 -6.87 1.46 -13.38
CA HIS A 94 -5.45 1.69 -13.13
C HIS A 94 -5.20 1.71 -11.62
N PRO A 95 -4.59 0.66 -11.05
CA PRO A 95 -4.39 0.58 -9.61
C PRO A 95 -3.34 1.59 -9.12
N PHE A 96 -3.55 2.12 -7.92
CA PHE A 96 -2.52 2.82 -7.15
C PHE A 96 -1.84 1.87 -6.17
N GLY A 97 -2.53 0.85 -5.69
CA GLY A 97 -2.00 -0.12 -4.74
C GLY A 97 -3.09 -0.97 -4.12
N ILE A 98 -2.69 -1.78 -3.15
CA ILE A 98 -3.59 -2.66 -2.40
C ILE A 98 -3.39 -2.46 -0.89
N ALA A 99 -4.47 -2.56 -0.13
CA ALA A 99 -4.41 -2.66 1.33
C ALA A 99 -4.80 -4.07 1.78
N LEU A 100 -3.99 -4.67 2.65
CA LEU A 100 -4.37 -5.88 3.38
C LEU A 100 -4.81 -5.46 4.77
N CYS A 101 -6.04 -5.82 5.14
CA CYS A 101 -6.66 -5.45 6.39
C CYS A 101 -7.27 -6.70 7.04
N ILE A 102 -7.40 -6.71 8.36
CA ILE A 102 -8.12 -7.82 9.03
C ILE A 102 -9.60 -7.82 8.68
N ASN A 103 -10.18 -6.63 8.55
CA ASN A 103 -11.59 -6.40 8.29
C ASN A 103 -11.78 -5.51 7.04
N GLU A 104 -13.04 -5.29 6.70
CA GLU A 104 -13.47 -4.39 5.64
C GLU A 104 -14.44 -3.35 6.23
N GLN A 105 -13.92 -2.48 7.10
CA GLN A 105 -14.68 -1.42 7.76
C GLN A 105 -14.25 -0.03 7.27
N THR A 106 -15.05 0.99 7.60
CA THR A 106 -14.76 2.40 7.28
C THR A 106 -13.33 2.82 7.61
N ASN A 107 -12.80 2.38 8.77
CA ASN A 107 -11.45 2.71 9.22
C ASN A 107 -10.36 2.10 8.33
N ASP A 108 -10.65 0.98 7.65
CA ASP A 108 -9.72 0.31 6.74
C ASP A 108 -9.63 1.07 5.40
N PHE A 109 -10.76 1.57 4.91
CA PHE A 109 -10.80 2.49 3.77
C PHE A 109 -10.13 3.83 4.10
N GLU A 110 -10.39 4.40 5.28
CA GLU A 110 -9.73 5.62 5.75
C GLU A 110 -8.21 5.45 5.79
N PHE A 111 -7.73 4.33 6.34
CA PHE A 111 -6.32 3.98 6.32
C PHE A 111 -5.76 3.91 4.90
N MET A 112 -6.47 3.26 3.97
CA MET A 112 -6.04 3.13 2.58
C MET A 112 -5.91 4.50 1.90
N PHE A 113 -6.91 5.37 2.02
CA PHE A 113 -6.87 6.72 1.43
C PHE A 113 -5.76 7.58 2.03
N LYS A 114 -5.60 7.58 3.36
CA LYS A 114 -4.48 8.26 4.03
C LYS A 114 -3.13 7.74 3.56
N SER A 115 -3.02 6.43 3.35
CA SER A 115 -1.79 5.81 2.88
C SER A 115 -1.43 6.27 1.47
N VAL A 116 -2.40 6.40 0.57
CA VAL A 116 -2.19 6.98 -0.77
C VAL A 116 -1.65 8.41 -0.65
N GLN A 117 -2.32 9.28 0.14
CA GLN A 117 -1.91 10.67 0.33
C GLN A 117 -0.47 10.78 0.86
N LEU A 118 -0.16 10.10 1.97
CA LEU A 118 1.17 10.10 2.58
C LEU A 118 2.25 9.56 1.62
N THR A 119 1.90 8.60 0.78
CA THR A 119 2.85 8.02 -0.18
C THR A 119 3.18 9.00 -1.30
N VAL A 120 2.17 9.69 -1.83
CA VAL A 120 2.38 10.75 -2.84
C VAL A 120 3.29 11.85 -2.28
N GLU A 121 3.02 12.33 -1.06
CA GLU A 121 3.84 13.35 -0.41
C GLU A 121 5.29 12.89 -0.26
N LYS A 122 5.51 11.67 0.26
CA LYS A 122 6.86 11.09 0.41
C LYS A 122 7.60 11.02 -0.92
N LEU A 123 6.95 10.54 -1.99
CA LEU A 123 7.58 10.40 -3.30
C LEU A 123 7.90 11.76 -3.94
N LEU A 124 7.01 12.75 -3.82
CA LEU A 124 7.27 14.11 -4.32
C LEU A 124 8.40 14.82 -3.56
N THR A 125 8.53 14.59 -2.24
CA THR A 125 9.65 15.14 -1.46
C THR A 125 10.98 14.50 -1.86
N VAL A 126 10.99 13.19 -2.14
CA VAL A 126 12.18 12.49 -2.63
C VAL A 126 12.57 12.98 -4.03
N GLU A 127 11.61 13.19 -4.93
CA GLU A 127 11.86 13.71 -6.29
C GLU A 127 12.32 15.18 -6.32
N LYS A 128 12.01 15.97 -5.30
CA LYS A 128 12.53 17.35 -5.15
C LYS A 128 13.93 17.44 -4.54
N CYS A 129 14.49 16.33 -4.07
CA CYS A 129 15.83 16.28 -3.49
C CYS A 129 16.86 15.47 -4.31
N PRO A 130 17.08 15.76 -5.61
CA PRO A 130 18.31 15.38 -6.30
C PRO A 130 19.09 16.66 -6.66
N ALA A 131 19.90 17.15 -5.71
CA ALA A 131 20.86 18.26 -5.85
C ALA A 131 20.30 19.58 -6.40
N LEU A 132 20.31 20.66 -5.59
CA LEU A 132 20.61 22.06 -5.98
C LEU A 132 20.27 23.02 -4.82
N PHE A 133 21.14 23.06 -3.82
CA PHE A 133 21.53 24.32 -3.18
C PHE A 133 23.03 24.50 -3.43
N SER A 134 23.39 24.74 -4.69
CA SER A 134 24.71 25.19 -5.10
C SER A 134 24.56 25.93 -6.41
N ARG A 135 24.62 27.28 -6.29
CA ARG A 135 24.70 28.30 -7.36
C ARG A 135 23.36 28.52 -8.07
N ARG A 136 22.80 29.74 -8.16
CA ARG A 136 23.33 31.10 -8.07
C ARG A 136 22.42 31.99 -7.22
#